data_AF-D7E6I9-F1
#
_entry.id   AF-D7E6I9-F1
#
_cell.length_a   1.000
_cell.length_b   1.000
_cell.length_c   1.000
_cell.angle_alpha   90.00
_cell.angle_beta   90.00
_cell.angle_gamma   90.00
#
_symmetry.space_group_name_H-M   'P 1'
#
loop_
_entity.id
_entity.type
_entity.pdbx_description
1 polymer ?
#
loop_
_entity_poly.entity_id
_entity_poly.type
_entity_poly.pdbx_seq_one_letter_code
_entity_poly.pdbx_strand_id
1 'polypeptide(L)'
;MADCELCGESLPTLCPVRVYAPRLIITYPEGVCKGLCPTCVKAAEDTYSKLDQSILSVSSGKCNLCGKPTRLYPVEVQIPSFKQGVEKVDMNLCRTCLEACHETHEKYHEKFEEAYH
;
A
#
# COMPACT_ATOMS: atom_id res chain seq x y z
N MET A 1 15.11 -3.52 -11.65
CA MET A 1 14.59 -2.63 -10.60
C MET A 1 13.14 -2.34 -10.93
N ALA A 2 12.29 -2.23 -9.93
CA ALA A 2 10.87 -1.91 -10.09
C ALA A 2 10.50 -0.76 -9.16
N ASP A 3 9.57 0.07 -9.60
CA ASP A 3 9.17 1.27 -8.86
C ASP A 3 7.98 0.93 -7.94
N CYS A 4 8.04 1.40 -6.70
CA CYS A 4 6.94 1.28 -5.75
C CYS A 4 5.72 2.04 -6.27
N GLU A 5 4.57 1.36 -6.34
CA GLU A 5 3.33 1.95 -6.88
C GLU A 5 2.64 2.96 -5.94
N LEU A 6 3.21 3.22 -4.76
CA LEU A 6 2.79 4.33 -3.87
C LEU A 6 3.79 5.48 -3.87
N CYS A 7 5.03 5.26 -3.45
CA CYS A 7 5.99 6.35 -3.30
C CYS A 7 6.89 6.59 -4.54
N GLY A 8 6.87 5.70 -5.53
CA GLY A 8 7.71 5.79 -6.72
C GLY A 8 9.19 5.45 -6.49
N GLU A 9 9.58 5.02 -5.30
CA GLU A 9 10.95 4.59 -5.01
C GLU A 9 11.31 3.32 -5.81
N SER A 10 12.48 3.33 -6.46
CA SER A 10 12.95 2.21 -7.26
C SER A 10 13.81 1.27 -6.42
N LEU A 11 13.34 0.04 -6.22
CA LEU A 11 14.03 -0.98 -5.42
C LEU A 11 14.30 -2.25 -6.25
N PRO A 12 15.31 -3.05 -5.87
CA PRO A 12 15.54 -4.36 -6.50
C PRO A 12 14.40 -5.34 -6.22
N THR A 13 13.78 -5.25 -5.04
CA THR A 13 12.71 -6.14 -4.57
C THR A 13 11.57 -5.32 -3.99
N LEU A 14 10.34 -5.67 -4.37
CA LEU A 14 9.10 -5.09 -3.84
C LEU A 14 8.23 -6.20 -3.25
N CYS A 15 7.39 -5.84 -2.30
CA CYS A 15 6.34 -6.69 -1.74
C CYS A 15 5.14 -6.72 -2.71
N PRO A 16 4.72 -7.88 -3.22
CA PRO A 16 3.56 -8.01 -4.08
C PRO A 16 2.28 -7.99 -3.24
N VAL A 17 1.56 -6.88 -3.30
CA VAL A 17 0.25 -6.71 -2.66
C VAL A 17 -0.85 -7.02 -3.66
N ARG A 18 -1.73 -7.98 -3.36
CA ARG A 18 -2.84 -8.33 -4.24
C ARG A 18 -3.96 -7.30 -4.13
N VAL A 19 -4.38 -6.72 -5.26
CA VAL A 19 -5.47 -5.73 -5.29
C VAL A 19 -6.51 -6.04 -6.36
N TYR A 20 -7.75 -5.65 -6.10
CA TYR A 20 -8.86 -5.81 -7.03
C TYR A 20 -9.16 -4.49 -7.74
N ALA A 21 -8.52 -4.28 -8.89
CA ALA A 21 -8.69 -3.08 -9.70
C ALA A 21 -9.94 -3.20 -10.59
N PRO A 22 -10.94 -2.31 -10.50
CA PRO A 22 -12.19 -2.42 -11.26
C PRO A 22 -11.99 -2.46 -12.78
N ARG A 23 -10.96 -1.78 -13.29
CA ARG A 23 -10.64 -1.76 -14.72
C ARG A 23 -10.10 -3.09 -15.26
N LEU A 24 -9.61 -3.95 -14.38
CA LEU A 24 -8.92 -5.19 -14.72
C LEU A 24 -9.71 -6.43 -14.35
N ILE A 25 -10.89 -6.30 -13.74
CA ILE A 25 -11.65 -7.42 -13.17
C ILE A 25 -12.07 -8.48 -14.18
N ILE A 26 -12.32 -8.09 -15.45
CA ILE A 26 -12.69 -9.02 -16.52
C ILE A 26 -11.50 -9.89 -16.92
N THR A 27 -10.30 -9.30 -16.99
CA THR A 27 -9.08 -9.98 -17.42
C THR A 27 -8.37 -10.69 -16.26
N TYR A 28 -8.51 -10.16 -15.05
CA TYR A 28 -7.85 -10.62 -13.83
C TYR A 28 -8.88 -10.68 -12.68
N PRO A 29 -9.78 -11.68 -12.70
CA PRO A 29 -10.83 -11.82 -11.68
C PRO A 29 -10.26 -12.07 -10.28
N GLU A 30 -9.11 -12.74 -10.21
CA GLU A 30 -8.36 -13.03 -8.97
C GLU A 30 -7.58 -11.81 -8.42
N GLY A 31 -7.74 -10.64 -9.05
CA GLY A 31 -6.97 -9.44 -8.74
C GLY A 31 -5.60 -9.42 -9.41
N VAL A 32 -4.91 -8.30 -9.25
CA VAL A 32 -3.56 -8.05 -9.78
C VAL A 32 -2.60 -7.76 -8.64
N CYS A 33 -1.35 -8.20 -8.79
CA CYS A 33 -0.31 -7.83 -7.84
C CYS A 33 0.20 -6.42 -8.15
N LYS A 34 0.32 -5.62 -7.09
CA LYS A 34 0.93 -4.30 -7.09
C LYS A 34 2.22 -4.35 -6.28
N GLY A 35 3.29 -3.77 -6.82
CA GLY A 35 4.61 -3.80 -6.17
C GLY A 35 4.77 -2.63 -5.22
N LEU A 36 4.87 -2.89 -3.91
CA LEU A 36 5.10 -1.85 -2.90
C LEU A 36 6.43 -2.05 -2.19
N CYS A 37 7.11 -0.96 -1.84
CA CYS A 37 8.29 -1.05 -0.98
C CYS A 37 7.89 -1.41 0.46
N PRO A 38 8.80 -2.02 1.26
CA PRO A 38 8.49 -2.44 2.63
C PRO A 38 7.98 -1.30 3.52
N THR A 39 8.51 -0.08 3.34
CA THR A 39 8.11 1.10 4.10
C THR A 39 6.67 1.53 3.79
N CYS A 40 6.25 1.48 2.52
CA CYS A 40 4.87 1.76 2.14
C CYS A 40 3.90 0.67 2.61
N VAL A 41 4.31 -0.60 2.61
CA VAL A 41 3.51 -1.69 3.18
C VAL A 41 3.33 -1.49 4.69
N LYS A 42 4.40 -1.15 5.41
CA LYS A 42 4.34 -0.87 6.85
C LYS A 42 3.44 0.33 7.17
N ALA A 43 3.58 1.44 6.45
CA ALA A 43 2.73 2.62 6.64
C ALA A 43 1.23 2.31 6.43
N ALA A 44 0.92 1.48 5.42
CA ALA A 44 -0.45 1.02 5.17
C ALA A 44 -0.97 0.09 6.28
N GLU A 45 -0.13 -0.82 6.80
CA GLU A 45 -0.47 -1.69 7.92
C GLU A 45 -0.68 -0.89 9.22
N ASP A 46 0.17 0.08 9.54
CA ASP A 46 -0.01 0.99 10.68
C ASP A 46 -1.32 1.77 10.59
N THR A 47 -1.74 2.12 9.36
CA THR A 47 -3.04 2.76 9.10
C THR A 47 -4.19 1.78 9.28
N TYR A 48 -4.06 0.56 8.78
CA TYR A 48 -5.04 -0.52 8.93
C TYR A 48 -5.34 -0.81 10.41
N SER A 49 -4.29 -0.95 11.22
CA SER A 49 -4.38 -1.22 12.67
C SER A 49 -5.10 -0.11 13.47
N LYS A 50 -5.25 1.09 12.89
CA LYS A 50 -5.92 2.24 13.51
C LYS A 50 -7.36 2.44 13.02
N LEU A 51 -7.84 1.64 12.06
CA LEU A 51 -9.18 1.80 11.47
C LEU A 51 -10.31 1.76 12.51
N ASP A 52 -10.20 0.89 13.51
CA ASP A 52 -11.25 0.71 14.53
C ASP A 52 -11.24 1.80 15.62
N GLN A 53 -10.17 2.61 15.69
CA GLN A 53 -10.04 3.62 16.75
C GLN A 53 -10.81 4.91 16.45
N SER A 54 -11.51 5.03 15.31
CA SER A 54 -12.27 6.22 14.88
C SER A 54 -11.46 7.53 14.75
N ILE A 55 -10.13 7.45 14.76
CA ILE A 55 -9.21 8.60 14.74
C ILE A 55 -8.93 9.09 13.30
N LEU A 56 -9.18 8.26 12.29
CA LEU A 56 -8.77 8.55 10.91
C LEU A 56 -9.77 9.44 10.18
N SER A 57 -9.27 10.50 9.55
CA SER A 57 -10.03 11.29 8.60
C SER A 57 -10.41 10.43 7.39
N VAL A 58 -11.71 10.35 7.09
CA VAL A 58 -12.21 9.57 5.96
C VAL A 58 -12.53 10.52 4.81
N SER A 59 -11.89 10.30 3.66
CA SER A 59 -12.19 11.03 2.43
C SER A 59 -12.98 10.14 1.47
N SER A 60 -13.57 10.75 0.43
CA SER A 60 -14.19 10.03 -0.68
C SER A 60 -13.43 10.35 -1.96
N GLY A 61 -13.15 9.35 -2.78
CA GLY A 61 -12.34 9.51 -3.98
C GLY A 61 -11.99 8.17 -4.60
N LYS A 62 -10.95 8.14 -5.44
CA LYS A 62 -10.40 6.90 -6.00
C LYS A 62 -9.21 6.43 -5.17
N CYS A 63 -9.20 5.15 -4.81
CA CYS A 63 -8.06 4.52 -4.14
C CYS A 63 -6.80 4.64 -5.01
N ASN A 64 -5.69 5.12 -4.43
CA ASN A 64 -4.44 5.28 -5.15
C ASN A 64 -3.84 3.94 -5.64
N LEU A 65 -4.21 2.81 -5.03
CA LEU A 65 -3.66 1.50 -5.37
C LEU A 65 -4.52 0.70 -6.37
N CYS A 66 -5.83 0.58 -6.13
CA CYS A 66 -6.73 -0.19 -6.99
C CYS A 66 -7.61 0.66 -7.91
N GLY A 67 -7.68 1.98 -7.71
CA GLY A 67 -8.50 2.89 -8.50
C GLY A 67 -10.00 2.84 -8.21
N LYS A 68 -10.46 2.02 -7.25
CA LYS A 68 -11.89 1.91 -6.89
C LYS A 68 -12.40 3.20 -6.24
N PRO A 69 -13.55 3.76 -6.68
CA PRO A 69 -14.18 4.88 -6.02
C PRO A 69 -14.89 4.42 -4.73
N THR A 70 -14.43 4.86 -3.56
CA THR A 70 -14.96 4.42 -2.26
C THR A 70 -14.51 5.37 -1.13
N ARG A 71 -14.82 5.01 0.13
CA ARG A 71 -14.23 5.62 1.33
C ARG A 71 -12.76 5.29 1.41
N LEU A 72 -11.94 6.31 1.64
CA LEU A 72 -10.49 6.22 1.67
C LEU A 72 -9.94 6.71 3.01
N TYR A 73 -8.76 6.18 3.33
CA TYR A 73 -8.01 6.46 4.53
C TYR A 73 -6.63 6.97 4.10
N PRO A 74 -6.16 8.09 4.69
CA PRO A 74 -4.85 8.64 4.37
C PRO A 74 -3.75 7.75 4.93
N VAL A 75 -2.77 7.46 4.09
CA VAL A 75 -1.53 6.76 4.44
C VAL A 75 -0.39 7.73 4.14
N GLU A 76 0.31 8.19 5.18
CA GLU A 76 1.49 9.03 5.02
C GLU A 76 2.62 8.19 4.40
N VAL A 77 3.04 8.54 3.19
CA VAL A 77 4.19 7.92 2.51
C VAL A 77 5.30 8.95 2.31
N GLN A 78 6.52 8.44 2.18
CA GLN A 78 7.71 9.24 1.94
C GLN A 78 8.10 9.14 0.47
N ILE A 79 7.99 10.24 -0.26
CA ILE A 79 8.34 10.32 -1.68
C ILE A 79 9.71 10.99 -1.81
N PRO A 80 10.68 10.39 -2.54
CA PRO A 80 11.96 11.03 -2.78
C PRO A 80 11.79 12.30 -3.63
N SER A 81 12.37 13.41 -3.16
CA SER A 81 12.24 14.73 -3.78
C SER A 81 13.61 15.37 -3.98
N PHE A 82 13.87 15.86 -5.20
CA PHE A 82 15.14 16.54 -5.52
C PHE A 82 15.38 17.82 -4.72
N LYS A 83 14.33 18.47 -4.22
CA LYS A 83 14.45 19.76 -3.50
C LYS A 83 14.63 19.59 -2.00
N GLN A 84 13.93 18.61 -1.40
CA GLN A 84 13.80 18.47 0.05
C GLN A 84 14.38 17.13 0.56
N GLY A 85 14.92 16.29 -0.33
CA GLY A 85 15.37 14.94 -0.03
C GLY A 85 14.19 13.98 0.03
N VAL A 86 13.28 14.20 1.00
CA VAL A 86 12.07 13.39 1.20
C VAL A 86 10.89 14.30 1.48
N GLU A 87 9.79 14.09 0.77
CA GLU A 87 8.51 14.76 0.98
C GLU A 87 7.50 13.77 1.56
N LYS A 88 6.79 14.18 2.63
CA LYS A 88 5.71 13.40 3.22
C LYS A 88 4.40 13.74 2.52
N VAL A 89 3.73 12.73 1.96
CA VAL A 89 2.50 12.90 1.19
C VAL A 89 1.46 11.88 1.65
N ASP A 90 0.22 12.30 1.79
CA ASP A 90 -0.90 11.40 2.08
C ASP A 90 -1.42 10.73 0.81
N MET A 91 -1.30 9.40 0.74
CA MET A 91 -1.93 8.57 -0.28
C MET A 91 -3.22 7.98 0.26
N ASN A 92 -4.30 8.07 -0.51
CA ASN A 92 -5.62 7.67 -0.05
C ASN A 92 -5.93 6.22 -0.47
N LEU A 93 -5.98 5.29 0.49
CA LEU A 93 -6.24 3.87 0.24
C LEU A 93 -7.62 3.45 0.73
N CYS A 94 -8.25 2.51 0.03
CA CYS A 94 -9.48 1.89 0.51
C CYS A 94 -9.20 0.78 1.51
N ARG A 95 -10.18 0.47 2.38
CA ARG A 95 -10.07 -0.59 3.41
C ARG A 95 -9.53 -1.90 2.88
N THR A 96 -10.03 -2.39 1.76
CA THR A 96 -9.61 -3.67 1.16
C THR A 96 -8.15 -3.66 0.68
N CYS A 97 -7.62 -2.51 0.28
CA CYS A 97 -6.20 -2.40 -0.07
C CYS A 97 -5.32 -2.31 1.17
N LEU A 98 -5.80 -1.67 2.24
CA LEU A 98 -5.11 -1.65 3.53
C LEU A 98 -5.03 -3.06 4.14
N GLU A 99 -6.13 -3.82 4.08
CA GLU A 99 -6.18 -5.22 4.53
C GLU A 99 -5.20 -6.10 3.74
N ALA A 100 -5.14 -5.96 2.41
CA ALA A 100 -4.16 -6.68 1.60
C ALA A 100 -2.71 -6.30 1.94
N CYS A 101 -2.44 -5.02 2.27
CA CYS A 101 -1.13 -4.61 2.77
C CYS A 101 -0.81 -5.25 4.13
N HIS A 102 -1.79 -5.31 5.04
CA HIS A 102 -1.64 -5.97 6.34
C HIS A 102 -1.31 -7.47 6.18
N GLU A 103 -2.07 -8.22 5.39
CA GLU A 103 -1.76 -9.62 5.10
C GLU A 103 -0.37 -9.81 4.47
N THR A 104 0.03 -8.88 3.61
CA THR A 104 1.35 -8.92 2.97
C THR A 104 2.44 -8.64 4.00
N HIS A 105 2.23 -7.67 4.90
CA HIS A 105 3.16 -7.35 5.98
C HIS A 105 3.39 -8.56 6.90
N GLU A 106 2.32 -9.23 7.33
CA GLU A 106 2.42 -10.44 8.18
C GLU A 106 3.24 -11.54 7.50
N LYS A 107 2.91 -11.87 6.24
CA LYS A 107 3.62 -12.90 5.46
C LYS A 107 5.10 -12.55 5.20
N TYR A 108 5.44 -11.27 5.11
CA TYR A 108 6.82 -10.83 4.87
C TYR A 108 7.63 -10.78 6.17
N HIS A 109 7.00 -10.46 7.31
CA HIS A 109 7.66 -10.53 8.61
C HIS A 109 8.12 -11.95 8.92
N GLU A 110 7.23 -12.94 8.73
CA GLU A 110 7.52 -14.36 8.92
C GLU A 110 8.70 -14.84 8.05
N LYS A 111 8.70 -14.47 6.76
CA LYS A 111 9.76 -14.87 5.82
C LYS A 111 11.12 -14.23 6.10
N PHE A 112 11.14 -13.03 6.69
CA PHE A 112 12.39 -12.40 7.11
C PHE A 112 12.92 -13.02 8.40
N GLU A 113 12.07 -13.42 9.34
CA GLU A 113 12.51 -14.13 10.56
C GLU A 113 13.00 -15.55 10.25
N GLU A 114 12.35 -16.28 9.33
CA GLU A 114 12.77 -17.62 8.91
C GLU A 114 14.08 -17.64 8.11
N ALA A 115 14.40 -16.56 7.37
CA ALA A 115 15.63 -16.49 6.57
C ALA A 115 16.90 -16.23 7.41
N TYR A 116 16.73 -15.83 8.67
CA TYR A 116 17.82 -15.50 9.60
C TYR A 116 17.88 -16.44 10.83
N HIS A 117 17.10 -17.53 10.81
CA HIS A 117 17.13 -18.63 11.78
C HIS A 117 17.66 -19.93 11.15
#